data_AF-A0A1G8V309-F1
#
_entry.id   AF-A0A1G8V309-F1
#
_cell.length_a   1.000
_cell.length_b   1.000
_cell.length_c   1.000
_cell.angle_alpha   90.00
_cell.angle_beta   90.00
_cell.angle_gamma   90.00
#
_symmetry.space_group_name_H-M   'P 1'
#
loop_
_entity.id
_entity.type
_entity.pdbx_description
1 polymer ?
#
loop_
_entity_poly.entity_id
_entity_poly.type
_entity_poly.pdbx_seq_one_letter_code
_entity_poly.pdbx_strand_id
1 'polypeptide(L)' 'MAIVREVRQNYPLLPIVTDMKICDTGRFEAMQAFQAEADCITVMGFAPIPTILEAHQVAETIKNKFSKKSL' A
#
# COMPACT_ATOMS: atom_id res chain seq x y z
N MET A 1 8.61 2.70 6.09
CA MET A 1 9.18 1.35 6.20
C MET A 1 10.52 1.27 5.47
N ALA A 2 11.63 1.05 6.18
CA ALA A 2 12.96 0.91 5.55
C ALA A 2 13.09 -0.41 4.77
N ILE A 3 12.62 -1.52 5.34
CA ILE A 3 12.74 -2.86 4.73
C ILE A 3 12.07 -2.96 3.35
N VAL A 4 10.90 -2.34 3.15
CA VAL A 4 10.21 -2.37 1.86
C VAL A 4 11.02 -1.64 0.78
N ARG A 5 11.67 -0.53 1.14
CA ARG A 5 12.55 0.22 0.22
C ARG A 5 13.80 -0.58 -0.14
N GLU A 6 14.40 -1.25 0.84
CA GLU A 6 15.54 -2.14 0.61
C GLU A 6 15.16 -3.31 -0.32
N VAL A 7 13.99 -3.93 -0.11
CA VAL A 7 13.47 -4.99 -0.98
C VAL A 7 13.24 -4.45 -2.40
N ARG A 8 12.65 -3.25 -2.56
CA ARG A 8 12.50 -2.61 -3.87
C ARG A 8 13.83 -2.35 -4.56
N GLN A 9 14.85 -1.90 -3.82
CA GLN A 9 16.18 -1.66 -4.37
C GLN A 9 16.83 -2.95 -4.86
N ASN A 10 16.70 -4.04 -4.10
CA ASN A 10 17.27 -5.35 -4.46
C ASN A 10 16.48 -6.09 -5.55
N TYR A 11 15.17 -5.86 -5.63
CA TYR A 11 14.25 -6.55 -6.54
C TYR A 11 13.32 -5.57 -7.29
N PRO A 12 13.86 -4.67 -8.13
CA PRO A 12 13.10 -3.57 -8.71
C PRO A 12 11.94 -3.99 -9.62
N LEU A 13 12.03 -5.17 -10.24
CA LEU A 13 11.05 -5.66 -11.21
C LEU A 13 10.00 -6.59 -10.60
N LEU A 14 10.19 -7.06 -9.37
CA LEU A 14 9.24 -7.99 -8.74
C LEU A 14 8.12 -7.21 -8.04
N PRO A 15 6.87 -7.69 -8.11
CA PRO A 15 5.79 -7.15 -7.30
C PRO A 15 6.07 -7.36 -5.82
N ILE A 16 5.84 -6.31 -5.01
CA ILE A 16 5.99 -6.34 -3.56
C ILE A 16 4.61 -6.30 -2.90
N VAL A 17 4.26 -7.41 -2.25
CA VAL A 17 3.10 -7.49 -1.38
C VAL A 17 3.58 -7.30 0.06
N THR A 18 3.04 -6.29 0.74
CA THR A 18 3.27 -6.07 2.16
C THR A 18 2.13 -6.68 2.95
N ASP A 19 2.42 -7.76 3.68
CA ASP A 19 1.44 -8.39 4.57
C ASP A 19 1.29 -7.57 5.88
N MET A 20 0.71 -6.38 5.75
CA MET A 20 0.53 -5.42 6.82
C MET A 20 -0.48 -5.88 7.87
N LYS A 21 -1.39 -6.79 7.51
CA LYS A 21 -2.47 -7.27 8.37
C LYS A 21 -3.27 -6.09 8.98
N ILE A 22 -3.51 -5.06 8.16
CA ILE A 22 -4.20 -3.83 8.58
C ILE A 22 -5.52 -4.21 9.24
N CYS A 23 -5.67 -3.76 10.48
CA CYS A 23 -6.86 -4.03 11.30
C CYS A 23 -7.53 -2.73 11.75
N ASP A 24 -6.74 -1.67 11.92
CA ASP A 24 -7.14 -0.33 12.33
C ASP A 24 -6.36 0.72 11.55
N THR A 25 -6.83 1.97 11.57
CA THR A 25 -6.13 3.10 10.93
C THR A 25 -5.78 2.88 9.45
N GLY A 26 -6.72 2.33 8.68
CA GLY A 26 -6.48 1.84 7.31
C GLY A 26 -5.82 2.86 6.38
N ARG A 27 -6.13 4.14 6.52
CA ARG A 27 -5.46 5.21 5.78
C ARG A 27 -3.96 5.31 6.11
N PHE A 28 -3.60 5.35 7.39
CA PHE A 28 -2.23 5.63 7.83
C PHE A 28 -1.31 4.47 7.47
N GLU A 29 -1.71 3.24 7.78
CA GLU A 29 -0.92 2.05 7.48
C GLU A 29 -0.75 1.83 5.98
N ALA A 30 -1.82 1.97 5.20
CA ALA A 30 -1.76 1.88 3.73
C ALA A 30 -0.81 2.94 3.15
N MET A 31 -0.92 4.20 3.59
CA MET A 31 -0.05 5.28 3.11
C MET A 31 1.43 4.96 3.36
N GLN A 32 1.77 4.46 4.55
CA GLN A 32 3.15 4.12 4.90
C GLN A 32 3.73 3.03 3.98
N ALA A 33 2.92 2.02 3.63
CA ALA A 33 3.31 0.95 2.71
C ALA A 33 3.53 1.45 1.28
N PHE A 34 2.56 2.18 0.73
CA PHE A 34 2.66 2.69 -0.64
C PHE A 34 3.75 3.76 -0.80
N GLN A 35 3.98 4.59 0.22
CA GLN A 35 5.12 5.52 0.24
C GLN A 35 6.49 4.82 0.36
N ALA A 36 6.49 3.55 0.75
CA ALA A 36 7.67 2.72 0.77
C ALA A 36 7.82 1.87 -0.52
N GLU A 37 7.00 2.12 -1.54
CA GLU A 37 7.04 1.48 -2.86
C GLU A 37 6.55 0.01 -2.88
N ALA A 38 5.64 -0.32 -1.96
CA ALA A 38 4.83 -1.54 -2.06
C ALA A 38 3.83 -1.43 -3.22
N ASP A 39 3.59 -2.55 -3.91
CA ASP A 39 2.57 -2.63 -4.97
C ASP A 39 1.20 -3.02 -4.39
N CYS A 40 1.19 -3.84 -3.34
CA CYS A 40 -0.02 -4.30 -2.66
C CYS A 40 0.15 -4.34 -1.14
N ILE A 41 -0.99 -4.25 -0.45
CA ILE A 41 -1.13 -4.37 1.01
C ILE A 41 -2.16 -5.44 1.34
N THR A 42 -2.12 -6.00 2.54
CA THR A 42 -3.19 -6.85 3.08
C THR A 42 -4.00 -6.13 4.15
N VAL A 43 -5.31 -6.36 4.15
CA VAL A 43 -6.26 -5.88 5.17
C VAL A 43 -7.00 -7.09 5.72
N MET A 44 -7.19 -7.15 7.04
CA MET A 44 -7.93 -8.24 7.67
C MET A 44 -9.40 -8.20 7.24
N GLY A 45 -9.94 -9.34 6.81
CA GLY A 45 -11.33 -9.43 6.35
C GLY A 45 -12.39 -9.14 7.42
N PHE A 46 -12.02 -9.24 8.71
CA PHE A 46 -12.89 -8.89 9.83
C PHE A 46 -12.72 -7.44 10.33
N ALA A 47 -11.81 -6.66 9.74
CA ALA A 47 -11.62 -5.27 10.12
C ALA A 47 -12.92 -4.47 9.91
N PRO A 48 -13.12 -3.36 10.65
CA PRO A 48 -14.25 -2.48 10.41
C PRO A 48 -14.32 -2.07 8.93
N ILE A 49 -15.52 -2.07 8.34
CA ILE A 49 -15.73 -1.63 6.95
C ILE A 49 -15.07 -0.26 6.66
N PRO A 50 -15.12 0.74 7.56
CA PRO A 50 -14.38 1.99 7.36
C PRO A 50 -12.88 1.80 7.15
N THR A 51 -12.23 0.92 7.91
CA THR A 51 -10.79 0.61 7.76
C THR A 51 -10.50 0.05 6.37
N ILE A 52 -11.32 -0.87 5.88
CA ILE A 52 -11.17 -1.48 4.55
C ILE A 52 -11.34 -0.40 3.45
N LEU A 53 -12.37 0.44 3.57
CA LEU A 53 -12.65 1.50 2.61
C LEU A 53 -11.53 2.55 2.58
N GLU A 54 -10.99 2.94 3.73
CA GLU A 54 -9.88 3.88 3.82
C GLU A 54 -8.61 3.35 3.14
N ALA A 55 -8.23 2.09 3.41
CA ALA A 55 -7.10 1.46 2.75
C ALA A 55 -7.29 1.40 1.23
N HIS A 56 -8.50 1.04 0.78
CA HIS A 56 -8.87 1.03 -0.64
C HIS A 56 -8.76 2.43 -1.29
N GLN A 57 -9.25 3.48 -0.62
CA GLN A 57 -9.16 4.86 -1.12
C GLN A 57 -7.70 5.33 -1.29
N VAL A 58 -6.81 4.94 -0.38
CA VAL A 58 -5.37 5.23 -0.51
C VAL A 58 -4.80 4.54 -1.75
N ALA A 59 -5.11 3.25 -1.97
CA ALA A 59 -4.64 2.51 -3.14
C ALA A 59 -5.08 3.18 -4.46
N GLU A 60 -6.34 3.58 -4.57
CA GLU A 60 -6.87 4.30 -5.74
C GLU A 60 -6.19 5.66 -5.96
N THR A 61 -5.90 6.40 -4.88
CA THR A 61 -5.21 7.69 -4.95
C THR A 61 -3.78 7.54 -5.50
N ILE A 62 -3.07 6.50 -5.06
CA ILE A 62 -1.71 6.18 -5.52
C ILE A 62 -1.72 5.79 -7.01
N LYS A 63 -2.65 4.92 -7.43
CA LYS A 63 -2.83 4.51 -8.83
C LYS A 63 -3.04 5.70 -9.76
N ASN A 64 -3.89 6.64 -9.37
CA ASN A 64 -4.14 7.87 -10.14
C ASN A 64 -2.91 8.79 -10.24
N LYS A 65 -2.02 8.81 -9.23
CA LYS A 65 -0.74 9.54 -9.30
C LYS A 65 0.20 8.96 -10.35
N PHE A 66 0.24 7.63 -10.50
CA PHE A 66 1.09 6.98 -11.50
C PHE A 66 0.52 7.08 -12.91
N SER A 67 -0.80 7.02 -13.07
CA SER A 67 -1.45 7.20 -14.38
C SER A 67 -1.25 8.61 -14.96
N LYS A 68 -1.15 9.65 -14.12
CA LYS A 68 -0.88 11.03 -14.55
C LYS A 68 0.59 11.35 -14.82
N LYS A 69 1.53 10.47 -14.47
CA LYS A 69 2.98 10.70 -14.63
C LYS A 69 3.53 10.14 -15.96
N SER A 70 2.66 9.57 -16.80
CA SER A 70 3.00 8.95 -18.08
C SER A 70 2.60 9.79 -19.31
N LEU A 71 2.33 11.09 -19.13
CA LEU A 71 2.08 12.07 -20.20
C LEU A 71 3.06 13.23 -20.09
#